data_AF-A0A8J7FX18-F1
#
_entry.id   AF-A0A8J7FX18-F1
#
_cell.length_a   1.000
_cell.length_b   1.000
_cell.length_c   1.000
_cell.angle_alpha   90.00
_cell.angle_beta   90.00
_cell.angle_gamma   90.00
#
_symmetry.space_group_name_H-M   'P 1'
#
loop_
_entity.id
_entity.type
_entity.pdbx_description
1 polymer ?
#
loop_
_entity_poly.entity_id
_entity_poly.type
_entity_poly.pdbx_seq_one_letter_code
_entity_poly.pdbx_strand_id
1 'polypeptide(L)'
;MSDTPSAPSALPPADPAELVTLTRFEQAIDAEMVRSLLASAGIPAQLADLNTVNAYGVLGNALGGIRLLVQERDLPEANALLAEYRAGTLALDDEDEAAPAASPAAPDPMPALWHPDWAAAIGMILGPLFPMLLHYQNWCRIGDHAARRRSLIWLLATLSGVLGISAYLLWIARDLHGGMGIFMLLSFPVLVLWYFCAGRRQAQTMLPWHYPRRPMGLAMLLGTLATLAYGFALGPLFDSTVTVSQLVADIAHEDAKNGLPYRIDANTRLIAVSASGNVLTDTIEMQDEALADEAINGFLDANHNQICQDPKMQKLLRQGMINDIQIVDGEHNTVRRYRISAANCHFGNDN
;
A
#
# COMPACT_ATOMS: atom_id res chain seq x y z
N MET A 1 6.63 6.72 72.19
CA MET A 1 6.55 5.64 71.19
C MET A 1 5.10 5.57 70.76
N SER A 2 4.63 6.59 70.05
CA SER A 2 4.57 6.67 68.57
C SER A 2 3.25 6.09 68.08
N ASP A 3 2.18 6.87 68.27
CA ASP A 3 0.91 6.68 67.59
C ASP A 3 1.11 6.93 66.09
N THR A 4 0.82 5.90 65.31
CA THR A 4 0.82 5.96 63.85
C THR A 4 -0.57 6.41 63.40
N PRO A 5 -0.71 7.48 62.58
CA PRO A 5 -2.02 7.90 62.10
C PRO A 5 -2.59 6.82 61.18
N SER A 6 -3.79 6.34 61.49
CA SER A 6 -4.54 5.41 60.63
C SER A 6 -4.83 6.06 59.28
N ALA A 7 -4.54 5.32 58.20
CA ALA A 7 -4.84 5.72 56.83
C ALA A 7 -6.36 5.98 56.65
N PRO A 8 -6.76 6.93 55.78
CA PRO A 8 -8.15 7.17 55.47
C PRO A 8 -8.79 5.91 54.87
N SER A 9 -9.93 5.54 55.46
CA SER A 9 -10.73 4.36 55.13
C SER A 9 -10.99 4.29 53.63
N ALA A 10 -10.57 3.20 52.99
CA ALA A 10 -10.96 2.89 51.62
C ALA A 10 -12.48 2.79 51.57
N LEU A 11 -13.12 3.65 50.76
CA LEU A 11 -14.55 3.61 50.52
C LEU A 11 -14.99 2.17 50.16
N PRO A 12 -16.11 1.68 50.70
CA PRO A 12 -16.61 0.36 50.36
C PRO A 12 -16.83 0.25 48.84
N PRO A 13 -16.51 -0.89 48.21
CA PRO A 13 -16.79 -1.09 46.79
C PRO A 13 -18.29 -0.88 46.55
N ALA A 14 -18.62 -0.09 45.54
CA ALA A 14 -20.00 0.18 45.17
C ALA A 14 -20.74 -1.15 44.96
N ASP A 15 -21.87 -1.32 45.66
CA ASP A 15 -22.86 -2.36 45.40
C ASP A 15 -23.16 -2.37 43.88
N PRO A 16 -23.37 -3.51 43.19
CA PRO A 16 -23.63 -3.57 41.75
C PRO A 16 -25.02 -3.03 41.37
N ALA A 17 -25.52 -2.04 42.12
CA ALA A 17 -26.55 -1.12 41.70
C ALA A 17 -26.21 -0.58 40.31
N GLU A 18 -27.23 -0.46 39.47
CA GLU A 18 -27.19 -0.14 38.06
C GLU A 18 -26.28 1.08 37.79
N LEU A 19 -25.06 0.80 37.31
CA LEU A 19 -24.09 1.84 36.94
C LEU A 19 -24.52 2.46 35.63
N VAL A 20 -24.76 3.76 35.64
CA VAL A 20 -25.19 4.55 34.49
C VAL A 20 -24.06 5.46 34.01
N THR A 21 -24.01 5.73 32.70
CA THR A 21 -22.99 6.63 32.14
C THR A 21 -23.36 8.07 32.39
N LEU A 22 -22.52 8.79 33.15
CA LEU A 22 -22.65 10.22 33.39
C LEU A 22 -22.22 11.03 32.16
N THR A 23 -20.99 10.79 31.68
CA THR A 23 -20.42 11.49 30.51
C THR A 23 -19.29 10.66 29.91
N ARG A 24 -18.80 11.08 28.74
CA ARG A 24 -17.65 10.49 28.04
C ARG A 24 -16.52 11.50 27.91
N PHE A 25 -15.28 11.02 27.95
CA PHE A 25 -14.07 11.82 27.80
C PHE A 25 -13.17 11.25 26.71
N GLU A 26 -12.50 12.12 25.95
CA GLU A 26 -11.50 11.69 24.97
C GLU A 26 -10.13 11.44 25.63
N GLN A 27 -9.82 12.21 26.69
CA GLN A 27 -8.53 12.15 27.38
C GLN A 27 -8.66 11.51 28.77
N ALA A 28 -7.69 10.66 29.12
CA ALA A 28 -7.63 9.99 30.42
C ALA A 28 -7.52 10.97 31.59
N ILE A 29 -6.80 12.09 31.38
CA ILE A 29 -6.53 13.06 32.45
C ILE A 29 -7.82 13.77 32.89
N ASP A 30 -8.66 14.18 31.93
CA ASP A 30 -9.95 14.82 32.21
C ASP A 30 -10.90 13.87 32.94
N ALA A 31 -10.93 12.60 32.53
CA ALA A 31 -11.75 11.58 33.16
C ALA A 31 -11.35 11.34 34.63
N GLU A 32 -10.04 11.30 34.92
CA GLU A 32 -9.51 11.13 36.28
C GLU A 32 -9.72 12.38 37.14
N MET A 33 -9.62 13.59 36.58
CA MET A 33 -9.95 14.83 37.30
C MET A 33 -11.40 14.83 37.77
N VAL A 34 -12.34 14.53 36.87
CA VAL A 34 -13.77 14.52 37.22
C VAL A 34 -14.11 13.35 38.16
N ARG A 35 -13.45 12.18 38.01
CA ARG A 35 -13.60 11.09 38.99
C ARG A 35 -13.14 11.52 40.38
N SER A 36 -12.02 12.23 40.47
CA SER A 36 -11.47 12.73 41.74
C SER A 36 -12.39 13.77 42.37
N LEU A 37 -13.00 14.64 41.56
CA LEU A 37 -14.01 15.61 42.00
C LEU A 37 -15.27 14.93 42.55
N LEU A 38 -15.80 13.92 41.85
CA LEU A 38 -16.97 13.17 42.35
C LEU A 38 -16.63 12.43 43.66
N ALA A 39 -15.43 11.85 43.74
CA ALA A 39 -14.98 11.14 44.93
C ALA A 39 -14.84 12.08 46.15
N SER A 40 -14.38 13.32 45.96
CA SER A 40 -14.29 14.29 47.07
C SER A 40 -15.67 14.76 47.57
N ALA A 41 -16.68 14.76 46.70
CA ALA A 41 -18.08 14.98 47.06
C ALA A 41 -18.77 13.73 47.66
N GLY A 42 -18.05 12.61 47.81
CA GLY A 42 -18.61 11.37 48.34
C GLY A 42 -19.41 10.54 47.33
N ILE A 43 -19.36 10.88 46.04
CA ILE A 43 -20.04 10.16 44.96
C ILE A 43 -19.10 9.11 44.37
N PRO A 44 -19.37 7.80 44.54
CA PRO A 44 -18.53 6.75 43.98
C PRO A 44 -18.65 6.69 42.46
N ALA A 45 -17.54 6.88 41.75
CA ALA A 45 -17.48 6.88 40.30
C ALA A 45 -16.45 5.87 39.76
N GLN A 46 -16.75 5.25 38.61
CA GLN A 46 -15.89 4.29 37.94
C GLN A 46 -15.58 4.72 36.50
N LEU A 47 -14.37 4.44 36.03
CA LEU A 47 -13.96 4.70 34.64
C LEU A 47 -13.97 3.40 33.86
N ALA A 48 -14.86 3.30 32.87
CA ALA A 48 -14.86 2.21 31.89
C ALA A 48 -14.05 2.59 30.65
N ASP A 49 -13.42 1.59 30.03
CA ASP A 49 -12.64 1.70 28.79
C ASP A 49 -11.31 2.49 28.89
N LEU A 50 -10.94 3.02 30.07
CA LEU A 50 -9.71 3.78 30.28
C LEU A 50 -8.46 3.05 29.76
N ASN A 51 -8.28 1.78 30.14
CA ASN A 51 -7.13 0.98 29.74
C ASN A 51 -7.15 0.68 28.23
N THR A 52 -8.32 0.43 27.65
CA THR A 52 -8.45 0.15 26.21
C THR A 52 -8.12 1.38 25.38
N VAL A 53 -8.62 2.55 25.78
CA VAL A 53 -8.35 3.82 25.10
C VAL A 53 -6.87 4.20 25.24
N ASN A 54 -6.25 4.02 26.41
CA ASN A 54 -4.82 4.29 26.61
C ASN A 54 -3.91 3.32 25.84
N ALA A 55 -4.23 2.03 25.82
CA ALA A 55 -3.44 1.03 25.11
C ALA A 55 -3.60 1.13 23.58
N TYR A 56 -4.80 1.51 23.11
CA TYR A 56 -5.15 1.52 21.70
C TYR A 56 -5.87 2.82 21.32
N GLY A 57 -5.13 3.93 21.27
CA GLY A 57 -5.69 5.25 20.95
C GLY A 57 -6.50 5.31 19.63
N VAL A 58 -6.19 4.43 18.67
CA VAL A 58 -6.95 4.30 17.41
C VAL A 58 -8.37 3.73 17.64
N LEU A 59 -8.54 2.79 18.57
CA LEU A 59 -9.85 2.25 18.95
C LEU A 59 -10.67 3.21 19.81
N GLY A 60 -10.05 4.20 20.46
CA GLY A 60 -10.75 5.16 21.32
C GLY A 60 -11.88 5.91 20.61
N ASN A 61 -11.70 6.26 19.33
CA ASN A 61 -12.75 6.89 18.52
C ASN A 61 -13.91 5.92 18.21
N ALA A 62 -13.62 4.63 18.02
CA ALA A 62 -14.63 3.62 17.73
C ALA A 62 -15.49 3.28 18.95
N LEU A 63 -14.90 3.35 20.15
CA LEU A 63 -15.58 3.10 21.44
C LEU A 63 -16.34 4.33 21.98
N GLY A 64 -16.14 5.49 21.34
CA GLY A 64 -16.75 6.76 21.75
C GLY A 64 -16.15 7.32 23.04
N GLY A 65 -14.85 7.10 23.28
CA GLY A 65 -14.11 7.61 24.43
C GLY A 65 -14.28 6.82 25.73
N ILE A 66 -13.68 7.35 26.80
CA ILE A 66 -13.67 6.80 28.17
C ILE A 66 -15.00 7.14 28.83
N ARG A 67 -15.71 6.15 29.37
CA ARG A 67 -17.00 6.35 30.04
C ARG A 67 -16.80 6.56 31.54
N LEU A 68 -17.35 7.65 32.08
CA LEU A 68 -17.45 7.88 33.51
C LEU A 68 -18.82 7.39 33.99
N LEU A 69 -18.82 6.39 34.86
CA LEU A 69 -20.00 5.71 35.38
C LEU A 69 -20.23 6.11 36.84
N VAL A 70 -21.50 6.32 37.20
CA VAL A 70 -21.96 6.58 38.57
C VAL A 70 -23.17 5.69 38.88
N GLN A 71 -23.54 5.55 40.16
CA GLN A 71 -24.78 4.85 40.50
C GLN A 71 -25.98 5.68 40.05
N GLU A 72 -27.06 5.04 39.60
CA GLU A 72 -28.27 5.74 39.12
C GLU A 72 -28.85 6.71 40.15
N ARG A 73 -28.83 6.33 41.43
CA ARG A 73 -29.31 7.17 42.55
C ARG A 73 -28.52 8.49 42.70
N ASP A 74 -27.24 8.48 42.33
CA ASP A 74 -26.33 9.62 42.48
C ASP A 74 -26.24 10.45 41.18
N LEU A 75 -26.89 10.01 40.10
CA LEU A 75 -26.85 10.65 38.78
C LEU A 75 -27.29 12.13 38.79
N PRO A 76 -28.37 12.55 39.50
CA PRO A 76 -28.77 13.95 39.53
C PRO A 76 -27.72 14.85 40.20
N GLU A 77 -27.16 14.39 41.32
CA GLU A 77 -26.15 15.13 42.08
C GLU A 77 -24.82 15.21 41.30
N ALA A 78 -24.41 14.11 40.68
CA ALA A 78 -23.22 14.06 39.84
C ALA A 78 -23.32 15.00 38.62
N ASN A 79 -24.50 15.13 38.01
CA ASN A 79 -24.72 16.07 36.91
C ASN A 79 -24.66 17.53 37.37
N ALA A 80 -25.20 17.84 38.56
CA ALA A 80 -25.13 19.18 39.13
C ALA A 80 -23.66 19.59 39.38
N LEU A 81 -22.88 18.70 40.02
CA LEU A 81 -21.46 18.96 40.29
C LEU A 81 -20.63 19.09 39.01
N LEU A 82 -20.92 18.27 37.99
CA LEU A 82 -20.27 18.36 36.68
C LEU A 82 -20.62 19.68 35.96
N ALA A 83 -21.83 20.20 36.14
CA ALA A 83 -22.24 21.49 35.60
C ALA A 83 -21.50 22.65 36.30
N GLU A 84 -21.38 22.62 37.63
CA GLU A 84 -20.61 23.61 38.40
C GLU A 84 -19.13 23.61 38.03
N TYR A 85 -18.53 22.42 37.86
CA TYR A 85 -17.16 22.27 37.38
C TYR A 85 -16.97 22.92 36.00
N ARG A 86 -17.87 22.64 35.05
CA ARG A 86 -17.83 23.21 33.68
C ARG A 86 -18.12 24.71 33.65
N ALA A 87 -18.90 25.22 34.59
CA ALA A 87 -19.16 26.64 34.74
C ALA A 87 -17.97 27.41 35.33
N GLY A 88 -16.91 26.71 35.79
CA GLY A 88 -15.76 27.33 36.43
C GLY A 88 -16.03 27.81 37.85
N THR A 89 -17.19 27.48 38.43
CA THR A 89 -17.58 27.89 39.79
C THR A 89 -16.70 27.24 40.87
N LEU A 90 -16.04 26.13 40.53
CA LEU A 90 -15.09 25.41 41.38
C LEU A 90 -13.63 25.84 41.13
N ALA A 91 -13.38 26.88 40.35
CA ALA A 91 -12.05 27.46 40.23
C ALA A 91 -11.65 28.06 41.60
N LEU A 92 -10.42 27.79 42.03
CA LEU A 92 -9.89 28.43 43.24
C LEU A 92 -9.64 29.90 42.92
N ASP A 93 -10.05 30.79 43.82
CA ASP A 93 -9.67 32.20 43.77
C ASP A 93 -8.17 32.27 44.07
N ASP A 94 -7.34 32.30 43.03
CA ASP A 94 -5.91 32.57 43.18
C ASP A 94 -5.76 34.02 43.66
N GLU A 95 -5.44 34.22 44.94
CA GLU A 95 -5.34 35.54 45.61
C GLU A 95 -4.21 36.46 45.07
N ASP A 96 -3.61 36.18 43.90
CA ASP A 96 -2.58 37.02 43.26
C ASP A 96 -2.77 37.25 41.75
N GLU A 97 -3.91 36.89 41.16
CA GLU A 97 -4.15 37.14 39.73
C GLU A 97 -4.99 38.42 39.51
N ALA A 98 -4.32 39.48 39.05
CA ALA A 98 -4.98 40.70 38.60
C ALA A 98 -6.09 40.37 37.59
N ALA A 99 -7.29 40.90 37.82
CA ALA A 99 -8.48 40.71 36.99
C ALA A 99 -8.14 40.64 35.49
N PRO A 100 -8.63 39.63 34.74
CA PRO A 100 -8.34 39.54 33.32
C PRO A 100 -8.95 40.75 32.64
N ALA A 101 -8.10 41.63 32.13
CA ALA A 101 -8.47 42.65 31.18
C ALA A 101 -9.28 41.97 30.07
N ALA A 102 -10.43 42.56 29.73
CA ALA A 102 -11.39 42.11 28.73
C ALA A 102 -10.76 41.16 27.70
N SER A 103 -11.21 39.90 27.75
CA SER A 103 -10.76 38.84 26.84
C SER A 103 -10.67 39.40 25.42
N PRO A 104 -9.49 39.46 24.80
CA PRO A 104 -9.40 39.81 23.40
C PRO A 104 -10.32 38.86 22.63
N ALA A 105 -11.06 39.42 21.66
CA ALA A 105 -12.03 38.68 20.84
C ALA A 105 -11.50 37.28 20.53
N ALA A 106 -12.31 36.27 20.88
CA ALA A 106 -11.92 34.86 20.73
C ALA A 106 -11.28 34.67 19.35
N PRO A 107 -10.04 34.13 19.27
CA PRO A 107 -9.38 33.90 17.99
C PRO A 107 -10.31 33.09 17.09
N ASP A 108 -10.32 33.43 15.80
CA ASP A 108 -11.15 32.74 14.82
C ASP A 108 -11.04 31.22 15.02
N PRO A 109 -12.17 30.49 15.06
CA PRO A 109 -12.17 29.07 15.34
C PRO A 109 -11.27 28.36 14.33
N MET A 110 -10.29 27.61 14.82
CA MET A 110 -9.28 26.98 13.98
C MET A 110 -9.95 26.09 12.93
N PRO A 111 -9.58 26.17 11.63
CA PRO A 111 -10.27 25.43 10.59
C PRO A 111 -10.11 23.93 10.78
N ALA A 112 -11.05 23.14 10.24
CA ALA A 112 -10.95 21.69 10.32
C ALA A 112 -9.80 21.14 9.46
N LEU A 113 -8.85 20.46 10.10
CA LEU A 113 -7.63 19.91 9.49
C LEU A 113 -7.63 18.39 9.48
N TRP A 114 -6.82 17.81 8.59
CA TRP A 114 -6.51 16.39 8.58
C TRP A 114 -5.32 16.10 9.49
N HIS A 115 -5.35 14.97 10.18
CA HIS A 115 -4.26 14.56 11.06
C HIS A 115 -2.99 14.24 10.24
N PRO A 116 -1.85 14.90 10.53
CA PRO A 116 -0.63 14.77 9.73
C PRO A 116 0.01 13.37 9.82
N ASP A 117 0.07 12.76 11.01
CA ASP A 117 0.68 11.43 11.15
C ASP A 117 -0.15 10.31 10.47
N TRP A 118 -1.48 10.45 10.45
CA TRP A 118 -2.34 9.55 9.69
C TRP A 118 -2.11 9.66 8.19
N ALA A 119 -1.86 10.87 7.68
CA ALA A 119 -1.53 11.07 6.28
C ALA A 119 -0.28 10.26 5.91
N ALA A 120 0.76 10.29 6.74
CA ALA A 120 1.99 9.51 6.54
C ALA A 120 1.74 8.00 6.57
N ALA A 121 0.95 7.50 7.54
CA ALA A 121 0.62 6.08 7.65
C ALA A 121 -0.15 5.58 6.41
N ILE A 122 -1.16 6.32 5.96
CA ILE A 122 -1.94 5.99 4.77
C ILE A 122 -1.08 6.10 3.50
N GLY A 123 -0.10 7.01 3.48
CA GLY A 123 0.86 7.16 2.39
C GLY A 123 1.66 5.90 2.07
N MET A 124 1.85 4.99 3.04
CA MET A 124 2.50 3.69 2.77
C MET A 124 1.70 2.82 1.80
N ILE A 125 0.37 2.96 1.79
CA ILE A 125 -0.53 2.17 0.94
C ILE A 125 -0.85 2.94 -0.35
N LEU A 126 -1.14 4.23 -0.24
CA LEU A 126 -1.59 5.06 -1.37
C LEU A 126 -0.46 5.76 -2.12
N GLY A 127 0.78 5.62 -1.65
CA GLY A 127 1.97 6.24 -2.24
C GLY A 127 2.28 7.65 -1.71
N PRO A 128 3.46 8.19 -2.06
CA PRO A 128 4.00 9.41 -1.46
C PRO A 128 3.25 10.69 -1.80
N LEU A 129 2.50 10.72 -2.91
CA LEU A 129 1.75 11.90 -3.34
C LEU A 129 0.57 12.22 -2.41
N PHE A 130 -0.06 11.19 -1.85
CA PHE A 130 -1.22 11.34 -0.99
C PHE A 130 -0.94 12.15 0.29
N PRO A 131 0.05 11.80 1.15
CA PRO A 131 0.36 12.58 2.33
C PRO A 131 0.81 14.00 2.02
N MET A 132 1.57 14.18 0.94
CA MET A 132 2.06 15.50 0.51
C MET A 132 0.92 16.43 0.10
N LEU A 133 -0.08 15.90 -0.60
CA LEU A 133 -1.28 16.64 -0.97
C LEU A 133 -2.09 17.05 0.27
N LEU A 134 -2.28 16.14 1.23
CA LEU A 134 -2.98 16.46 2.48
C LEU A 134 -2.25 17.54 3.29
N HIS A 135 -0.93 17.44 3.43
CA HIS A 135 -0.12 18.46 4.10
C HIS A 135 -0.21 19.82 3.41
N TYR A 136 -0.15 19.84 2.07
CA TYR A 136 -0.35 21.06 1.29
C TYR A 136 -1.72 21.69 1.56
N GLN A 137 -2.79 20.89 1.54
CA GLN A 137 -4.14 21.38 1.80
C GLN A 137 -4.33 21.85 3.25
N ASN A 138 -3.70 21.20 4.23
CA ASN A 138 -3.69 21.67 5.63
C ASN A 138 -3.05 23.06 5.72
N TRP A 139 -1.90 23.29 5.10
CA TRP A 139 -1.26 24.62 5.10
C TRP A 139 -2.06 25.68 4.35
N CYS A 140 -2.78 25.31 3.28
CA CYS A 140 -3.72 26.21 2.62
C CYS A 140 -4.83 26.70 3.57
N ARG A 141 -5.32 25.83 4.47
CA ARG A 141 -6.35 26.21 5.45
C ARG A 141 -5.82 27.05 6.60
N ILE A 142 -4.62 26.75 7.07
CA ILE A 142 -3.96 27.52 8.13
C ILE A 142 -3.62 28.94 7.65
N GLY A 143 -3.43 29.13 6.34
CA GLY A 143 -3.09 30.43 5.76
C GLY A 143 -1.58 30.74 5.76
N ASP A 144 -0.73 29.83 6.23
CA ASP A 144 0.73 30.01 6.18
C ASP A 144 1.25 29.84 4.74
N HIS A 145 1.48 30.97 4.08
CA HIS A 145 1.96 31.01 2.69
C HIS A 145 3.36 30.40 2.52
N ALA A 146 4.25 30.51 3.52
CA ALA A 146 5.62 30.01 3.42
C ALA A 146 5.65 28.49 3.56
N ALA A 147 4.93 27.94 4.54
CA ALA A 147 4.80 26.50 4.71
C ALA A 147 4.06 25.86 3.53
N ARG A 148 3.01 26.52 3.01
CA ARG A 148 2.30 26.09 1.80
C ARG A 148 3.22 25.96 0.59
N ARG A 149 4.10 26.95 0.34
CA ARG A 149 5.07 26.89 -0.77
C ARG A 149 6.04 25.72 -0.62
N ARG A 150 6.55 25.49 0.59
CA ARG A 150 7.44 24.33 0.87
C ARG A 150 6.73 23.00 0.61
N SER A 151 5.49 22.84 1.07
CA SER A 151 4.72 21.62 0.81
C SER A 151 4.38 21.43 -0.66
N LEU A 152 4.12 22.52 -1.40
CA LEU A 152 3.91 22.44 -2.84
C LEU A 152 5.17 21.97 -3.58
N ILE A 153 6.35 22.46 -3.20
CA ILE A 153 7.63 22.01 -3.79
C ILE A 153 7.82 20.50 -3.57
N TRP A 154 7.56 19.99 -2.37
CA TRP A 154 7.61 18.55 -2.08
C TRP A 154 6.64 17.74 -2.95
N LEU A 155 5.40 18.21 -3.07
CA LEU A 155 4.37 17.56 -3.89
C LEU A 155 4.77 17.52 -5.37
N LEU A 156 5.22 18.65 -5.93
CA LEU A 156 5.62 18.74 -7.34
C LEU A 156 6.89 17.95 -7.63
N ALA A 157 7.90 18.01 -6.77
CA ALA A 157 9.14 17.25 -6.95
C ALA A 157 8.86 15.74 -6.96
N THR A 158 8.00 15.27 -6.05
CA THR A 158 7.61 13.86 -5.98
C THR A 158 6.74 13.46 -7.17
N LEU A 159 5.82 14.32 -7.61
CA LEU A 159 4.99 14.05 -8.79
C LEU A 159 5.86 13.90 -10.04
N SER A 160 6.81 14.81 -10.25
CA SER A 160 7.78 14.73 -11.34
C SER A 160 8.64 13.45 -11.25
N GLY A 161 9.06 13.05 -10.04
CA GLY A 161 9.79 11.81 -9.82
C GLY A 161 8.98 10.57 -10.18
N VAL A 162 7.72 10.48 -9.70
CA VAL A 162 6.80 9.38 -10.03
C VAL A 162 6.58 9.31 -11.54
N LEU A 163 6.24 10.44 -12.19
CA LEU A 163 6.03 10.49 -13.63
C LEU A 163 7.29 10.11 -14.43
N GLY A 164 8.47 10.56 -14.00
CA GLY A 164 9.75 10.21 -14.62
C GLY A 164 10.07 8.72 -14.51
N ILE A 165 9.84 8.12 -13.34
CA ILE A 165 9.99 6.67 -13.13
C ILE A 165 8.99 5.92 -14.01
N SER A 166 7.73 6.34 -14.06
CA SER A 166 6.72 5.70 -14.92
C SER A 166 7.11 5.76 -16.40
N ALA A 167 7.57 6.92 -16.88
CA ALA A 167 8.03 7.07 -18.25
C ALA A 167 9.26 6.19 -18.55
N TYR A 168 10.21 6.11 -17.60
CA TYR A 168 11.37 5.23 -17.70
C TYR A 168 10.96 3.74 -17.76
N LEU A 169 10.04 3.31 -16.91
CA LEU A 169 9.53 1.94 -16.88
C LEU A 169 8.79 1.57 -18.16
N LEU A 170 7.96 2.48 -18.67
CA LEU A 170 7.29 2.31 -19.97
C LEU A 170 8.30 2.24 -21.13
N TRP A 171 9.40 3.00 -21.04
CA TRP A 171 10.39 3.08 -22.10
C TRP A 171 11.34 1.87 -22.14
N ILE A 172 11.90 1.46 -21.00
CA ILE A 172 12.95 0.44 -20.92
C ILE A 172 12.44 -0.91 -20.46
N ALA A 173 11.70 -0.92 -19.34
CA ALA A 173 11.39 -2.19 -18.69
C ALA A 173 10.35 -2.98 -19.48
N ARG A 174 9.34 -2.30 -20.04
CA ARG A 174 8.14 -2.92 -20.65
C ARG A 174 7.52 -4.05 -19.80
N ASP A 175 7.91 -4.12 -18.53
CA ASP A 175 7.52 -5.12 -17.57
C ASP A 175 6.89 -4.42 -16.37
N LEU A 176 5.60 -4.64 -16.21
CA LEU A 176 4.80 -4.08 -15.14
C LEU A 176 5.26 -4.59 -13.77
N HIS A 177 5.75 -5.84 -13.69
CA HIS A 177 6.14 -6.46 -12.42
C HIS A 177 7.44 -5.83 -11.90
N GLY A 178 8.47 -5.74 -12.73
CA GLY A 178 9.68 -4.99 -12.41
C GLY A 178 9.38 -3.53 -12.07
N GLY A 179 8.45 -2.90 -12.79
CA GLY A 179 8.03 -1.53 -12.53
C GLY A 179 7.37 -1.32 -11.16
N MET A 180 6.47 -2.21 -10.76
CA MET A 180 5.81 -2.15 -9.45
C MET A 180 6.81 -2.34 -8.31
N GLY A 181 7.77 -3.26 -8.46
CA GLY A 181 8.84 -3.48 -7.49
C GLY A 181 9.73 -2.24 -7.30
N ILE A 182 10.16 -1.60 -8.40
CA ILE A 182 10.95 -0.37 -8.36
C ILE A 182 10.16 0.77 -7.71
N PHE A 183 8.88 0.93 -8.06
CA PHE A 183 8.02 1.95 -7.46
C PHE A 183 7.91 1.79 -5.93
N MET A 184 7.68 0.56 -5.44
CA MET A 184 7.63 0.31 -3.99
C MET A 184 8.97 0.58 -3.31
N LEU A 185 10.08 0.14 -3.93
CA LEU A 185 11.43 0.31 -3.40
C LEU A 185 11.83 1.78 -3.28
N LEU A 186 11.38 2.64 -4.20
CA LEU A 186 11.68 4.08 -4.19
C LEU A 186 10.67 4.89 -3.36
N SER A 187 9.41 4.46 -3.29
CA SER A 187 8.35 5.19 -2.58
C SER A 187 8.58 5.25 -1.08
N PHE A 188 9.05 4.16 -0.46
CA PHE A 188 9.25 4.11 0.99
C PHE A 188 10.35 5.09 1.46
N PRO A 189 11.57 5.10 0.89
CA PRO A 189 12.60 6.09 1.24
C PRO A 189 12.13 7.54 1.03
N VAL A 190 11.38 7.82 -0.03
CA VAL A 190 10.83 9.16 -0.31
C VAL A 190 9.84 9.57 0.78
N LEU A 191 8.94 8.67 1.20
CA LEU A 191 8.01 8.91 2.31
C LEU A 191 8.73 9.19 3.61
N VAL A 192 9.74 8.38 3.96
CA VAL A 192 10.53 8.54 5.18
C VAL A 192 11.25 9.90 5.16
N LEU A 193 11.96 10.21 4.08
CA LEU A 193 12.67 11.48 3.93
C LEU A 193 11.72 12.67 4.04
N TRP A 194 10.58 12.61 3.33
CA TRP A 194 9.57 13.64 3.39
C TRP A 194 9.00 13.81 4.81
N TYR A 195 8.71 12.72 5.52
CA TYR A 195 8.14 12.78 6.86
C TYR A 195 9.09 13.50 7.82
N PHE A 196 10.38 13.16 7.82
CA PHE A 196 11.35 13.82 8.70
C PHE A 196 11.64 15.27 8.29
N CYS A 197 11.66 15.60 7.00
CA CYS A 197 11.95 16.96 6.53
C CYS A 197 10.76 17.92 6.63
N ALA A 198 9.55 17.43 6.40
CA ALA A 198 8.34 18.25 6.26
C ALA A 198 7.16 17.77 7.10
N GLY A 199 6.87 16.46 7.11
CA GLY A 199 5.71 15.89 7.79
C GLY A 199 5.70 16.15 9.30
N ARG A 200 6.78 15.76 9.97
CA ARG A 200 7.00 15.89 11.41
C ARG A 200 6.93 17.34 11.90
N ARG A 201 7.45 18.29 11.10
CA ARG A 201 7.37 19.72 11.45
C ARG A 201 5.92 20.20 11.53
N GLN A 202 5.07 19.81 10.58
CA GLN A 202 3.65 20.16 10.66
C GLN A 202 2.96 19.52 11.87
N ALA A 203 3.25 18.24 12.15
CA ALA A 203 2.71 17.56 13.33
C ALA A 203 3.09 18.30 14.63
N GLN A 204 4.37 18.68 14.77
CA GLN A 204 4.85 19.45 15.91
C GLN A 204 4.18 20.82 16.06
N THR A 205 3.94 21.54 14.96
CA THR A 205 3.21 22.82 14.99
C THR A 205 1.77 22.65 15.45
N MET A 206 1.15 21.51 15.15
CA MET A 206 -0.26 21.25 15.48
C MET A 206 -0.49 20.67 16.88
N LEU A 207 0.54 20.13 17.54
CA LEU A 207 0.41 19.53 18.88
C LEU A 207 -0.21 20.45 19.94
N PRO A 208 0.11 21.76 20.00
CA PRO A 208 -0.46 22.65 21.02
C PRO A 208 -1.92 23.02 20.75
N TRP A 209 -2.46 22.73 19.57
CA TRP A 209 -3.74 23.29 19.12
C TRP A 209 -4.87 22.26 19.21
N HIS A 210 -5.98 22.66 19.82
CA HIS A 210 -7.25 21.94 19.73
C HIS A 210 -7.95 22.32 18.43
N TYR A 211 -7.95 21.45 17.41
CA TYR A 211 -8.72 21.64 16.18
C TYR A 211 -9.80 20.60 15.96
N PRO A 212 -10.90 20.98 15.29
CA PRO A 212 -11.83 20.01 14.74
C PRO A 212 -11.14 19.16 13.67
N ARG A 213 -11.25 17.84 13.78
CA ARG A 213 -10.65 16.89 12.84
C ARG A 213 -11.59 16.62 11.66
N ARG A 214 -11.05 16.62 10.44
CA ARG A 214 -11.81 16.16 9.27
C ARG A 214 -11.87 14.62 9.22
N PRO A 215 -12.99 14.03 8.78
CA PRO A 215 -13.06 12.59 8.59
C PRO A 215 -12.07 12.15 7.50
N MET A 216 -11.30 11.10 7.80
CA MET A 216 -10.30 10.54 6.87
C MET A 216 -10.90 9.59 5.83
N GLY A 217 -12.06 9.00 6.10
CA GLY A 217 -12.65 7.96 5.25
C GLY A 217 -12.84 8.40 3.79
N LEU A 218 -13.33 9.62 3.55
CA LEU A 218 -13.50 10.15 2.20
C LEU A 218 -12.15 10.34 1.48
N ALA A 219 -11.14 10.84 2.18
CA ALA A 219 -9.81 11.03 1.60
C ALA A 219 -9.16 9.69 1.24
N MET A 220 -9.31 8.67 2.09
CA MET A 220 -8.83 7.32 1.83
C MET A 220 -9.52 6.69 0.61
N LEU A 221 -10.84 6.82 0.51
CA LEU A 221 -11.61 6.30 -0.62
C LEU A 221 -11.16 6.95 -1.93
N LEU A 222 -11.06 8.29 -1.97
CA LEU A 222 -10.60 9.02 -3.14
C LEU A 222 -9.16 8.65 -3.54
N GLY A 223 -8.25 8.55 -2.56
CA GLY A 223 -6.88 8.16 -2.84
C GLY A 223 -6.77 6.72 -3.35
N THR A 224 -7.57 5.80 -2.80
CA THR A 224 -7.63 4.41 -3.29
C THR A 224 -8.14 4.36 -4.73
N LEU A 225 -9.24 5.06 -5.03
CA LEU A 225 -9.78 5.14 -6.39
C LEU A 225 -8.77 5.75 -7.38
N ALA A 226 -8.03 6.79 -6.98
CA ALA A 226 -7.01 7.39 -7.81
C ALA A 226 -5.85 6.42 -8.11
N THR A 227 -5.38 5.67 -7.10
CA THR A 227 -4.34 4.64 -7.28
C THR A 227 -4.80 3.52 -8.20
N LEU A 228 -6.04 3.04 -8.03
CA LEU A 228 -6.62 2.02 -8.91
C LEU A 228 -6.80 2.55 -10.35
N ALA A 229 -7.31 3.77 -10.52
CA ALA A 229 -7.47 4.39 -11.84
C ALA A 229 -6.13 4.58 -12.54
N TYR A 230 -5.09 4.99 -11.81
CA TYR A 230 -3.72 5.10 -12.34
C TYR A 230 -3.16 3.75 -12.79
N GLY A 231 -3.32 2.70 -11.96
CA GLY A 231 -2.92 1.34 -12.32
C GLY A 231 -3.66 0.81 -13.56
N PHE A 232 -4.98 1.04 -13.63
CA PHE A 232 -5.81 0.64 -14.77
C PHE A 232 -5.45 1.40 -16.05
N ALA A 233 -5.13 2.69 -15.96
CA ALA A 233 -4.72 3.49 -17.11
C ALA A 233 -3.34 3.08 -17.65
N LEU A 234 -2.43 2.67 -16.77
CA LEU A 234 -1.10 2.18 -17.15
C LEU A 234 -1.11 0.74 -17.65
N GLY A 235 -1.98 -0.12 -17.13
CA GLY A 235 -2.02 -1.55 -17.47
C GLY A 235 -1.96 -1.83 -18.98
N PRO A 236 -2.84 -1.23 -19.81
CA PRO A 236 -2.83 -1.43 -21.26
C PRO A 236 -1.54 -0.96 -21.96
N LEU A 237 -0.80 0.00 -21.36
CA LEU A 237 0.47 0.47 -21.89
C LEU A 237 1.63 -0.49 -21.61
N PHE A 238 1.50 -1.36 -20.62
CA PHE A 238 2.44 -2.46 -20.35
C PHE A 238 2.00 -3.77 -21.01
N ASP A 239 0.69 -3.97 -21.19
CA ASP A 239 0.11 -5.12 -21.90
C ASP A 239 0.19 -4.97 -23.44
N SER A 240 0.79 -3.87 -23.93
CA SER A 240 1.09 -3.70 -25.35
C SER A 240 2.24 -4.62 -25.77
N THR A 241 1.89 -5.88 -25.99
CA THR A 241 2.39 -6.76 -27.04
C THR A 241 3.90 -6.94 -27.06
N VAL A 242 4.43 -7.83 -26.20
CA VAL A 242 5.55 -8.64 -26.69
C VAL A 242 4.99 -9.43 -27.86
N THR A 243 5.32 -9.02 -29.08
CA THR A 243 4.83 -9.71 -30.26
C THR A 243 5.43 -11.11 -30.27
N VAL A 244 4.69 -12.09 -30.80
CA VAL A 244 5.23 -13.46 -30.94
C VAL A 244 6.58 -13.44 -31.64
N SER A 245 6.78 -12.53 -32.59
CA SER A 245 8.06 -12.36 -33.25
C SER A 245 9.23 -11.98 -32.35
N GLN A 246 8.99 -11.20 -31.28
CA GLN A 246 10.02 -10.88 -30.30
C GLN A 246 10.35 -12.09 -29.42
N LEU A 247 9.33 -12.82 -28.96
CA LEU A 247 9.52 -14.06 -28.19
C LEU A 247 10.28 -15.11 -29.01
N VAL A 248 9.96 -15.25 -30.29
CA VAL A 248 10.64 -16.16 -31.22
C VAL A 248 12.09 -15.73 -31.44
N ALA A 249 12.36 -14.43 -31.59
CA ALA A 249 13.72 -13.91 -31.71
C ALA A 249 14.56 -14.14 -30.44
N ASP A 250 13.96 -13.98 -29.26
CA ASP A 250 14.64 -14.21 -27.98
C ASP A 250 15.01 -15.70 -27.81
N ILE A 251 14.11 -16.61 -28.18
CA ILE A 251 14.40 -18.07 -28.17
C ILE A 251 15.57 -18.39 -29.09
N ALA A 252 15.55 -17.90 -30.33
CA ALA A 252 16.64 -18.12 -31.28
C ALA A 252 17.98 -17.56 -30.77
N HIS A 253 17.96 -16.41 -30.09
CA HIS A 253 19.15 -15.81 -29.51
C HIS A 253 19.70 -16.61 -28.32
N GLU A 254 18.81 -17.11 -27.46
CA GLU A 254 19.17 -17.96 -26.31
C GLU A 254 19.84 -19.26 -26.76
N ASP A 255 19.26 -19.93 -27.77
CA ASP A 255 19.84 -21.16 -28.34
C ASP A 255 21.19 -20.90 -29.02
N ALA A 256 21.34 -19.79 -29.73
CA ALA A 256 22.62 -19.41 -30.32
C ALA A 256 23.71 -19.19 -29.25
N LYS A 257 23.35 -18.62 -28.10
CA LYS A 257 24.27 -18.38 -26.98
C LYS A 257 24.73 -19.67 -26.29
N ASN A 258 23.91 -20.72 -26.32
CA ASN A 258 24.23 -22.01 -25.71
C ASN A 258 25.26 -22.84 -26.50
N GLY A 259 25.77 -22.33 -27.62
CA GLY A 259 26.93 -22.89 -28.32
C GLY A 259 26.58 -23.86 -29.43
N LEU A 260 25.95 -23.35 -30.51
CA LEU A 260 25.76 -24.12 -31.74
C LEU A 260 27.10 -24.32 -32.47
N PRO A 261 27.32 -25.48 -33.12
CA PRO A 261 26.41 -26.63 -33.21
C PRO A 261 26.47 -27.57 -31.99
N TYR A 262 25.34 -28.11 -31.56
CA TYR A 262 25.30 -29.18 -30.53
C TYR A 262 24.67 -30.48 -31.08
N ARG A 263 25.08 -31.62 -30.51
CA ARG A 263 24.56 -32.95 -30.89
C ARG A 263 23.25 -33.22 -30.15
N ILE A 264 22.21 -33.58 -30.88
CA ILE A 264 20.95 -34.07 -30.32
C ILE A 264 21.09 -35.57 -30.04
N ASP A 265 21.62 -36.32 -31.01
CA ASP A 265 21.97 -37.73 -30.88
C ASP A 265 23.27 -38.09 -31.64
N ALA A 266 23.51 -39.37 -31.91
CA ALA A 266 24.70 -39.85 -32.62
C ALA A 266 24.80 -39.35 -34.07
N ASN A 267 23.66 -39.12 -34.72
CA ASN A 267 23.52 -38.88 -36.14
C ASN A 267 22.89 -37.51 -36.49
N THR A 268 22.31 -36.81 -35.51
CA THR A 268 21.68 -35.49 -35.69
C THR A 268 22.39 -34.37 -34.92
N ARG A 269 22.52 -33.21 -35.55
CA ARG A 269 23.11 -32.00 -34.95
C ARG A 269 22.25 -30.78 -35.23
N LEU A 270 21.94 -30.00 -34.21
CA LEU A 270 21.37 -28.67 -34.43
C LEU A 270 22.50 -27.71 -34.77
N ILE A 271 22.51 -27.19 -36.00
CA ILE A 271 23.61 -26.36 -36.52
C ILE A 271 23.28 -24.87 -36.57
N ALA A 272 22.00 -24.51 -36.68
CA ALA A 272 21.56 -23.13 -36.65
C ALA A 272 20.12 -23.04 -36.09
N VAL A 273 19.84 -21.93 -35.41
CA VAL A 273 18.48 -21.52 -35.05
C VAL A 273 18.33 -20.08 -35.53
N SER A 274 17.22 -19.77 -36.19
CA SER A 274 16.96 -18.42 -36.68
C SER A 274 15.49 -18.03 -36.49
N ALA A 275 15.24 -16.73 -36.37
CA ALA A 275 13.90 -16.19 -36.19
C ALA A 275 13.57 -15.23 -37.35
N SER A 276 12.39 -15.41 -37.95
CA SER A 276 11.86 -14.50 -38.98
C SER A 276 10.37 -14.27 -38.78
N GLY A 277 10.02 -13.09 -38.27
CA GLY A 277 8.63 -12.82 -37.86
C GLY A 277 8.21 -13.83 -36.80
N ASN A 278 7.10 -14.54 -37.02
CA ASN A 278 6.60 -15.56 -36.09
C ASN A 278 7.16 -16.97 -36.37
N VAL A 279 8.14 -17.10 -37.27
CA VAL A 279 8.73 -18.39 -37.64
C VAL A 279 10.06 -18.58 -36.92
N LEU A 280 10.15 -19.62 -36.09
CA LEU A 280 11.40 -20.15 -35.56
C LEU A 280 11.88 -21.23 -36.52
N THR A 281 13.09 -21.12 -37.06
CA THR A 281 13.65 -22.11 -37.97
C THR A 281 14.81 -22.83 -37.31
N ASP A 282 14.65 -24.14 -37.09
CA ASP A 282 15.65 -25.04 -36.53
C ASP A 282 16.33 -25.80 -37.68
N THR A 283 17.61 -25.52 -37.94
CA THR A 283 18.38 -26.20 -39.00
C THR A 283 19.17 -27.35 -38.42
N ILE A 284 18.83 -28.56 -38.86
CA ILE A 284 19.32 -29.83 -38.32
C ILE A 284 20.10 -30.57 -39.39
N GLU A 285 21.37 -30.84 -39.12
CA GLU A 285 22.24 -31.66 -39.97
C GLU A 285 22.09 -33.13 -39.58
N MET A 286 21.82 -33.99 -40.56
CA MET A 286 21.78 -35.45 -40.40
C MET A 286 22.90 -36.09 -41.24
N GLN A 287 23.62 -37.07 -40.67
CA GLN A 287 24.62 -37.85 -41.42
C GLN A 287 23.96 -38.77 -42.45
N ASP A 288 24.66 -39.10 -43.54
CA ASP A 288 24.13 -39.79 -44.72
C ASP A 288 23.35 -41.09 -44.41
N GLU A 289 23.81 -41.89 -43.44
CA GLU A 289 23.13 -43.13 -43.03
C GLU A 289 21.75 -42.87 -42.39
N ALA A 290 21.55 -41.68 -41.82
CA ALA A 290 20.30 -41.24 -41.19
C ALA A 290 19.39 -40.44 -42.12
N LEU A 291 19.76 -40.27 -43.40
CA LEU A 291 18.92 -39.62 -44.42
C LEU A 291 17.87 -40.56 -45.05
N ALA A 292 17.76 -41.81 -44.56
CA ALA A 292 16.67 -42.69 -44.95
C ALA A 292 15.32 -42.09 -44.54
N ASP A 293 14.32 -42.17 -45.43
CA ASP A 293 12.98 -41.58 -45.21
C ASP A 293 12.35 -42.00 -43.88
N GLU A 294 12.54 -43.26 -43.47
CA GLU A 294 12.03 -43.81 -42.20
C GLU A 294 12.67 -43.14 -40.98
N ALA A 295 13.98 -42.92 -41.00
CA ALA A 295 14.71 -42.24 -39.92
C ALA A 295 14.30 -40.77 -39.82
N ILE A 296 14.17 -40.08 -40.96
CA ILE A 296 13.70 -38.70 -41.02
C ILE A 296 12.28 -38.58 -40.45
N ASN A 297 11.36 -39.47 -40.84
CA ASN A 297 9.99 -39.43 -40.35
C ASN A 297 9.91 -39.70 -38.84
N GLY A 298 10.64 -40.71 -38.35
CA GLY A 298 10.70 -41.00 -36.91
C GLY A 298 11.25 -39.82 -36.08
N PHE A 299 12.27 -39.13 -36.60
CA PHE A 299 12.81 -37.92 -35.99
C PHE A 299 11.79 -36.77 -35.97
N LEU A 300 11.09 -36.53 -37.08
CA LEU A 300 10.08 -35.48 -37.19
C LEU A 300 8.88 -35.74 -36.27
N ASP A 301 8.42 -36.99 -36.16
CA ASP A 301 7.31 -37.37 -35.27
C ASP A 301 7.69 -37.19 -33.79
N ALA A 302 8.90 -37.55 -33.41
CA ALA A 302 9.40 -37.34 -32.05
C ALA A 302 9.47 -35.85 -31.69
N ASN A 303 10.05 -35.02 -32.59
CA ASN A 303 10.14 -33.56 -32.37
C ASN A 303 8.77 -32.91 -32.37
N HIS A 304 7.87 -33.30 -33.27
CA HIS A 304 6.49 -32.82 -33.27
C HIS A 304 5.84 -33.07 -31.92
N ASN A 305 5.90 -34.31 -31.41
CA ASN A 305 5.30 -34.66 -30.14
C ASN A 305 5.92 -33.87 -28.98
N GLN A 306 7.24 -33.73 -28.94
CA GLN A 306 7.92 -32.95 -27.90
C GLN A 306 7.51 -31.48 -27.92
N ILE A 307 7.53 -30.83 -29.09
CA ILE A 307 7.14 -29.43 -29.26
C ILE A 307 5.67 -29.21 -28.91
N CYS A 308 4.78 -30.12 -29.33
CA CYS A 308 3.37 -30.02 -29.03
C CYS A 308 3.03 -30.35 -27.56
N GLN A 309 3.90 -31.03 -26.81
CA GLN A 309 3.70 -31.33 -25.39
C GLN A 309 4.35 -30.31 -24.44
N ASP A 310 5.35 -29.55 -24.91
CA ASP A 310 6.00 -28.52 -24.10
C ASP A 310 5.06 -27.32 -23.84
N PRO A 311 4.71 -27.01 -22.57
CA PRO A 311 3.73 -25.97 -22.26
C PRO A 311 4.11 -24.57 -22.74
N LYS A 312 5.42 -24.24 -22.78
CA LYS A 312 5.93 -22.95 -23.26
C LYS A 312 5.71 -22.86 -24.77
N MET A 313 6.05 -23.91 -25.51
CA MET A 313 5.84 -23.99 -26.96
C MET A 313 4.36 -24.00 -27.33
N GLN A 314 3.50 -24.74 -26.60
CA GLN A 314 2.05 -24.71 -26.84
C GLN A 314 1.49 -23.29 -26.78
N LYS A 315 1.88 -22.51 -25.77
CA LYS A 315 1.44 -21.12 -25.62
C LYS A 315 1.86 -20.28 -26.83
N LEU A 316 3.11 -20.39 -27.27
CA LEU A 316 3.63 -19.63 -28.41
C LEU A 316 2.96 -20.05 -29.73
N LEU A 317 2.75 -21.35 -29.95
CA LEU A 317 2.05 -21.88 -31.12
C LEU A 317 0.61 -21.34 -31.17
N ARG A 318 -0.12 -21.35 -30.04
CA ARG A 318 -1.48 -20.78 -29.94
C ARG A 318 -1.50 -19.27 -30.19
N GLN A 319 -0.41 -18.57 -29.91
CA GLN A 319 -0.26 -17.14 -30.22
C GLN A 319 0.13 -16.87 -31.70
N GLY A 320 0.37 -17.91 -32.49
CA GLY A 320 0.65 -17.81 -33.93
C GLY A 320 2.11 -18.02 -34.32
N MET A 321 2.94 -18.57 -33.43
CA MET A 321 4.28 -19.06 -33.78
C MET A 321 4.20 -20.27 -34.72
N ILE A 322 5.18 -20.40 -35.61
CA ILE A 322 5.43 -21.59 -36.42
C ILE A 322 6.86 -22.05 -36.11
N ASN A 323 7.05 -23.31 -35.76
CA ASN A 323 8.39 -23.91 -35.77
C ASN A 323 8.62 -24.62 -37.12
N ASP A 324 9.61 -24.17 -37.89
CA ASP A 324 10.01 -24.68 -39.20
C ASP A 324 11.33 -25.48 -39.05
N ILE A 325 11.22 -26.80 -39.02
CA ILE A 325 12.37 -27.70 -38.92
C ILE A 325 12.93 -27.92 -40.33
N GLN A 326 14.18 -27.53 -40.55
CA GLN A 326 14.90 -27.70 -41.82
C GLN A 326 16.00 -28.74 -41.67
N ILE A 327 15.82 -29.91 -42.29
CA ILE A 327 16.81 -30.99 -42.30
C ILE A 327 17.74 -30.82 -43.49
N VAL A 328 19.04 -30.82 -43.23
CA VAL A 328 20.10 -30.71 -44.24
C VAL A 328 21.05 -31.90 -44.20
N ASP A 329 21.66 -32.22 -45.34
CA ASP A 329 22.74 -33.20 -45.44
C ASP A 329 24.10 -32.58 -44.99
N GLY A 330 25.18 -33.37 -45.03
CA GLY A 330 26.53 -32.90 -44.68
C GLY A 330 27.08 -31.81 -45.62
N GLU A 331 26.50 -31.64 -46.82
CA GLU A 331 26.80 -30.56 -47.75
C GLU A 331 25.89 -29.32 -47.54
N HIS A 332 25.03 -29.35 -46.52
CA HIS A 332 24.03 -28.32 -46.18
C HIS A 332 22.93 -28.13 -47.24
N ASN A 333 22.73 -29.11 -48.12
CA ASN A 333 21.57 -29.10 -49.02
C ASN A 333 20.32 -29.46 -48.23
N THR A 334 19.20 -28.77 -48.51
CA THR A 334 17.94 -29.07 -47.82
C THR A 334 17.35 -30.38 -48.33
N VAL A 335 17.23 -31.35 -47.43
CA VAL A 335 16.64 -32.66 -47.71
C VAL A 335 15.15 -32.65 -47.43
N ARG A 336 14.74 -32.10 -46.28
CA ARG A 336 13.32 -32.01 -45.89
C ARG A 336 13.05 -30.76 -45.07
N ARG A 337 11.82 -30.23 -45.18
CA ARG A 337 11.31 -29.13 -44.36
C ARG A 337 9.98 -29.53 -43.75
N TYR A 338 9.78 -29.26 -42.47
CA TYR A 338 8.58 -29.63 -41.73
C TYR A 338 8.12 -28.50 -40.82
N ARG A 339 6.83 -28.16 -40.89
CA ARG A 339 6.25 -27.03 -40.14
C ARG A 339 5.29 -27.51 -39.06
N ILE A 340 5.58 -27.11 -37.83
CA ILE A 340 4.74 -27.32 -36.66
C ILE A 340 4.05 -26.00 -36.35
N SER A 341 2.72 -26.04 -36.31
CA SER A 341 1.86 -24.91 -35.96
C SER A 341 0.78 -25.38 -35.01
N ALA A 342 0.03 -24.45 -34.41
CA ALA A 342 -1.11 -24.78 -33.56
C ALA A 342 -2.15 -25.68 -34.25
N ALA A 343 -2.30 -25.60 -35.58
CA ALA A 343 -3.25 -26.43 -36.32
C ALA A 343 -2.85 -27.91 -36.36
N ASN A 344 -1.55 -28.19 -36.25
CA ASN A 344 -1.01 -29.55 -36.36
C ASN A 344 -0.81 -30.20 -34.99
N CYS A 345 -0.73 -29.41 -33.92
CA CYS A 345 -0.76 -29.92 -32.55
C CYS A 345 -2.21 -30.18 -32.12
N HIS A 346 -2.57 -31.43 -31.89
CA HIS A 346 -3.83 -31.75 -31.21
C HIS A 346 -3.71 -31.40 -29.73
N PHE A 347 -3.96 -30.14 -29.39
CA PHE A 347 -4.19 -29.76 -28.00
C PHE A 347 -5.47 -30.46 -27.56
N GLY A 348 -5.39 -31.34 -26.55
CA GLY A 348 -6.58 -31.88 -25.91
C GLY A 348 -7.52 -30.71 -25.60
N ASN A 349 -8.81 -30.87 -25.94
CA ASN A 349 -9.82 -29.87 -25.59
C ASN A 349 -9.96 -29.88 -24.06
N ASP A 350 -9.07 -29.17 -23.37
CA ASP A 350 -9.19 -28.86 -21.95
C ASP A 350 -10.31 -27.82 -21.81
N ASN A 351 -11.54 -28.31 -21.74
CA ASN A 351 -12.72 -27.54 -21.34
C ASN A 351 -12.68 -27.20 -19.85
#